data_AF-A0A954ZE66-F1
#
_entry.id   AF-A0A954ZE66-F1
#
_cell.length_a   1.000
_cell.length_b   1.000
_cell.length_c   1.000
_cell.angle_alpha   90.00
_cell.angle_beta   90.00
_cell.angle_gamma   90.00
#
_symmetry.space_group_name_H-M   'P 1'
#
loop_
_entity.id
_entity.type
_entity.pdbx_description
1 polymer ?
#
loop_
_entity_poly.entity_id
_entity_poly.type
_entity_poly.pdbx_seq_one_letter_code
_entity_poly.pdbx_strand_id
1 'polypeptide(L)' 'MLILTRRQRETIVIDGRITVTIMKTGRTVQLGIEAPSTVAVNRGEVHQRILNAESNPDVDASEVRRHVAAAEIQA' A
#
# COMPACT_ATOMS: atom_id res chain seq x y z
N MET A 1 2.01 3.00 -20.75
CA MET A 1 0.95 2.04 -20.37
C MET A 1 0.98 0.87 -21.35
N LEU A 2 1.11 -0.36 -20.84
CA LEU A 2 1.09 -1.59 -21.64
C LEU A 2 -0.22 -2.34 -21.37
N ILE A 3 -0.93 -2.79 -22.41
CA ILE A 3 -2.23 -3.44 -22.30
C ILE A 3 -2.09 -4.90 -22.76
N LEU A 4 -2.50 -5.84 -21.91
CA LEU A 4 -2.40 -7.27 -22.17
C LEU A 4 -3.74 -7.95 -21.83
N THR A 5 -4.22 -8.82 -22.71
CA THR A 5 -5.36 -9.69 -22.43
C THR A 5 -4.84 -11.06 -22.05
N ARG A 6 -5.11 -11.48 -20.81
CA ARG A 6 -4.68 -12.78 -20.26
C ARG A 6 -5.88 -13.63 -19.82
N ARG A 7 -5.74 -14.95 -19.94
CA ARG A 7 -6.72 -15.94 -19.43
C ARG A 7 -6.35 -16.40 -18.02
N GLN A 8 -7.24 -17.15 -17.39
CA GLN A 8 -6.98 -17.76 -16.08
C GLN A 8 -5.73 -18.65 -16.13
N ARG A 9 -4.91 -18.59 -15.08
CA ARG A 9 -3.61 -19.25 -14.93
C ARG A 9 -2.50 -18.73 -15.87
N GLU A 10 -2.75 -17.71 -16.67
CA GLU A 10 -1.66 -17.04 -17.40
C GLU A 10 -0.95 -16.02 -16.51
N THR A 11 0.32 -15.79 -16.86
CA THR A 11 1.27 -15.05 -16.03
C THR A 11 1.92 -13.91 -16.82
N ILE A 12 2.21 -12.82 -16.13
CA ILE A 12 2.96 -11.67 -16.63
C ILE A 12 4.18 -11.53 -15.73
N VAL A 13 5.36 -11.44 -16.33
CA VAL A 13 6.62 -11.23 -15.61
C VAL A 13 7.08 -9.80 -15.86
N ILE A 14 7.36 -9.07 -14.78
CA ILE A 14 7.84 -7.68 -14.79
C ILE A 14 9.22 -7.68 -14.14
N ASP A 15 10.22 -7.12 -14.85
CA ASP A 15 11.61 -7.00 -14.39
C ASP A 15 12.27 -8.34 -13.98
N GLY A 16 11.72 -9.47 -14.45
CA GLY A 16 12.21 -10.82 -14.10
C GLY A 16 12.05 -11.22 -12.62
N ARG A 17 11.53 -10.32 -11.77
CA ARG A 17 11.45 -10.49 -10.30
C ARG A 17 10.02 -10.39 -9.77
N ILE A 18 9.11 -9.81 -10.55
CA ILE A 18 7.71 -9.64 -10.17
C ILE A 18 6.88 -10.52 -11.09
N THR A 19 6.04 -11.36 -10.50
CA THR A 19 5.18 -12.30 -11.21
C THR A 19 3.74 -11.98 -10.89
N VAL A 20 2.96 -11.61 -11.90
CA VAL A 20 1.53 -11.36 -11.79
C VAL A 20 0.78 -12.50 -12.48
N THR A 21 0.02 -13.26 -11.71
CA THR A 21 -0.73 -14.41 -12.22
C THR A 21 -2.23 -14.14 -12.13
N ILE A 22 -2.96 -14.44 -13.19
CA ILE A 22 -4.42 -14.36 -13.17
C ILE A 22 -4.97 -15.62 -12.49
N MET A 23 -5.44 -15.50 -11.25
CA MET A 23 -5.94 -16.64 -10.48
C MET A 23 -7.35 -17.05 -10.91
N LYS A 24 -8.25 -16.07 -11.06
CA LYS A 24 -9.65 -16.30 -11.43
C LYS A 24 -10.22 -15.07 -12.12
N THR A 25 -11.02 -15.31 -13.14
CA THR A 25 -11.73 -14.27 -13.88
C THR A 25 -13.24 -14.49 -13.71
N GLY A 26 -13.99 -13.42 -13.42
CA GLY A 26 -15.44 -13.45 -13.21
C GLY A 26 -15.97 -12.03 -13.16
N ARG A 27 -16.90 -11.71 -12.23
CA ARG A 27 -17.29 -10.32 -11.95
C ARG A 27 -16.12 -9.49 -11.42
N THR A 28 -15.28 -10.11 -10.60
CA THR A 28 -14.02 -9.56 -10.13
C THR A 28 -12.87 -10.42 -10.64
N VAL A 29 -11.70 -9.82 -10.77
CA VAL A 29 -10.48 -10.52 -11.16
C VAL A 29 -9.65 -10.74 -9.92
N GLN A 30 -9.24 -11.99 -9.69
CA GLN A 30 -8.26 -12.32 -8.67
C GLN A 30 -6.88 -12.34 -9.30
N LEU A 31 -5.99 -11.49 -8.77
CA LEU A 31 -4.60 -11.37 -9.19
C LEU A 31 -3.73 -11.92 -8.06
N GLY A 32 -2.88 -12.89 -8.37
CA GLY A 32 -1.76 -13.26 -7.53
C GLY A 32 -0.56 -12.42 -7.91
N ILE A 33 0.04 -11.71 -6.96
CA ILE A 33 1.25 -10.91 -7.20
C ILE A 33 2.33 -11.47 -6.28
N GLU A 34 3.41 -11.94 -6.88
CA GLU A 34 4.63 -12.35 -6.19
C GLU A 34 5.72 -11.34 -6.53
N ALA A 35 6.32 -10.75 -5.50
CA ALA A 35 7.37 -9.75 -5.64
C ALA A 35 8.35 -9.90 -4.47
N PRO A 36 9.63 -9.53 -4.64
CA PRO A 36 10.58 -9.49 -3.54
C PRO A 36 10.17 -8.43 -2.50
N SER A 37 10.59 -8.61 -1.26
CA SER A 37 10.29 -7.70 -0.13
C SER A 37 10.79 -6.26 -0.33
N THR A 38 11.73 -6.05 -1.25
CA THR A 38 12.22 -4.73 -1.64
C THR A 38 11.21 -3.91 -2.43
N VAL A 39 10.15 -4.54 -2.96
CA VAL A 39 9.12 -3.90 -3.77
C VAL A 39 7.79 -3.91 -3.01
N ALA A 40 7.29 -2.73 -2.66
CA ALA A 40 5.99 -2.59 -2.01
C ALA A 40 4.86 -2.82 -3.04
N VAL A 41 3.97 -3.76 -2.74
CA VAL A 41 2.77 -4.04 -3.56
C VAL A 41 1.55 -3.53 -2.82
N ASN A 42 0.98 -2.43 -3.30
CA ASN A 42 -0.17 -1.78 -2.69
C ASN A 42 -1.36 -1.76 -3.65
N ARG A 43 -2.57 -1.77 -3.09
CA ARG A 43 -3.77 -1.42 -3.85
C ARG A 43 -3.71 0.06 -4.21
N GLY A 44 -4.09 0.42 -5.44
CA GLY A 44 -3.93 1.79 -5.95
C GLY A 44 -4.60 2.84 -5.08
N GLU A 45 -5.80 2.55 -4.58
CA GLU A 45 -6.55 3.43 -3.69
C GLU A 45 -5.88 3.62 -2.31
N VAL A 46 -5.12 2.63 -1.85
CA VAL A 46 -4.37 2.72 -0.60
C VAL A 46 -3.09 3.52 -0.82
N HIS A 47 -2.38 3.26 -1.93
CA HIS A 47 -1.15 3.96 -2.27
C HIS A 47 -1.39 5.47 -2.41
N GLN A 48 -2.49 5.87 -3.06
CA GLN A 48 -2.83 7.28 -3.23
C GLN A 48 -3.13 7.99 -1.90
N ARG A 49 -3.69 7.28 -0.91
CA ARG A 49 -3.89 7.82 0.44
C ARG A 49 -2.58 7.99 1.21
N ILE A 50 -1.68 7.00 1.10
CA ILE A 50 -0.35 7.08 1.72
C ILE A 50 0.43 8.25 1.14
N LEU A 51 0.48 8.38 -0.19
CA LEU A 51 1.17 9.49 -0.86
C LEU A 51 0.60 10.86 -0.43
N ASN A 52 -0.72 11.01 -0.37
CA ASN A 52 -1.34 12.26 0.06
C ASN A 52 -1.07 12.58 1.54
N ALA A 53 -0.97 11.56 2.40
CA ALA A 53 -0.60 11.73 3.80
C ALA A 53 0.88 12.09 3.97
N GLU A 54 1.78 11.47 3.21
CA GLU A 54 3.21 11.79 3.21
C GLU A 54 3.51 13.18 2.61
N SER A 55 2.64 13.66 1.71
CA SER A 55 2.74 15.00 1.11
C SER A 55 2.33 16.13 2.06
N ASN A 56 1.73 15.83 3.22
CA ASN A 56 1.32 16.82 4.20
C ASN A 56 1.74 16.37 5.63
N PRO A 57 2.99 16.64 6.04
CA PRO A 57 3.51 16.22 7.34
C PRO A 57 2.96 17.02 8.53
N ASP A 58 2.05 17.99 8.32
CA ASP A 58 1.48 18.86 9.36
C ASP A 58 0.23 18.30 10.05
N VAL A 59 0.17 16.99 10.27
CA VAL A 59 -0.76 16.37 11.23
C VAL A 59 0.01 15.69 12.35
N ASP A 60 0.53 16.55 13.19
CA ASP A 60 0.51 16.48 14.65
C ASP A 60 0.92 15.16 15.34
N ALA A 61 2.23 15.03 15.54
CA ALA A 61 2.81 14.15 16.57
C ALA A 61 3.02 14.88 17.91
N SER A 62 2.56 16.13 18.05
CA SER A 62 2.95 17.04 19.14
C SER A 62 1.85 17.26 20.18
N GLU A 63 0.58 17.02 19.86
CA GLU A 63 -0.55 17.31 20.77
C GLU A 63 -0.83 16.16 21.74
N VAL A 64 -0.40 14.92 21.45
CA VAL A 64 -0.56 13.78 22.37
C VAL A 64 0.34 13.90 23.62
N ARG A 65 1.47 14.63 23.53
CA ARG A 65 2.42 14.76 24.65
C ARG A 65 2.06 15.85 25.67
N ARG A 66 1.06 16.70 25.41
CA ARG A 66 0.68 17.79 26.32
C ARG A 66 -0.28 17.38 27.45
N HIS A 67 -0.84 16.18 27.44
CA HIS A 67 -1.81 15.74 28.46
C HIS A 67 -1.20 15.04 29.70
N VAL A 68 0.11 14.75 29.74
CA VAL A 68 0.72 13.98 30.86
C VAL A 68 1.56 14.85 31.83
N ALA A 69 1.85 16.12 31.52
CA ALA A 69 2.82 16.91 32.30
C ALA A 69 2.23 18.02 33.20
N ALA A 70 0.91 18.21 33.29
CA ALA A 70 0.31 19.29 34.10
C ALA A 70 -0.29 18.84 35.44
N ALA A 71 -0.11 17.58 35.85
CA ALA A 71 -0.74 17.03 37.06
C ALA A 71 0.17 16.86 38.29
N GLU A 72 1.44 17.27 38.25
CA GLU A 72 2.37 17.07 39.38
C GLU A 72 3.12 18.34 39.83
N ILE A 73 2.39 19.40 40.21
CA ILE A 73 2.91 20.32 41.24
C ILE A 73 1.79 20.63 42.23
N GLN A 74 1.57 19.69 43.16
CA GLN A 74 1.10 19.96 44.51
C GLN A 74 2.31 19.81 45.43
N ALA A 75 2.92 20.93 45.80
CA ALA A 75 3.70 21.15 47.03
C ALA A 75 3.98 22.65 47.15
#